data_AF-A0A673HSY4-F1
#
_entry.id   AF-A0A673HSY4-F1
#
_cell.length_a   1.000
_cell.length_b   1.000
_cell.length_c   1.000
_cell.angle_alpha   90.00
_cell.angle_beta   90.00
_cell.angle_gamma   90.00
#
_symmetry.space_group_name_H-M   'P 1'
#
loop_
_entity.id
_entity.type
_entity.pdbx_description
1 polymer ?
#
loop_
_entity_poly.entity_id
_entity_poly.type
_entity_poly.pdbx_seq_one_letter_code
_entity_poly.pdbx_strand_id
1 'polypeptide(L)'
;LVRLSESELNCTTVAPSASTQRITQVRPALTHDTCLGYYDVSGQFDKEFECNNTDHRYCCGSCYLRFCCQFKGNRLDQRTCKNYHKPDWVKTRYRAKHTPFISVFG
;
A
#
# COMPACT_ATOMS: atom_id res chain seq x y z
N LEU A 1 -14.94 4.05 37.27
CA LEU A 1 -14.50 5.13 38.17
C LEU A 1 -13.05 5.44 37.82
N VAL A 2 -12.84 6.59 37.19
CA VAL A 2 -11.52 7.12 36.81
C VAL A 2 -10.73 7.42 38.08
N ARG A 3 -9.46 6.99 38.17
CA ARG A 3 -8.46 7.68 38.99
C ARG A 3 -7.14 7.75 38.23
N LEU A 4 -6.82 8.97 37.83
CA LEU A 4 -5.51 9.45 37.42
C LEU A 4 -4.61 9.51 38.68
N SER A 5 -3.32 9.21 38.51
CA SER A 5 -2.28 9.65 39.46
C SER A 5 -1.23 10.39 38.65
N GLU A 6 -1.21 11.71 38.83
CA GLU A 6 -0.24 12.66 38.30
C GLU A 6 1.17 12.36 38.82
N SER A 7 2.18 12.68 38.01
CA SER A 7 3.47 13.16 38.51
C SER A 7 3.90 14.34 37.65
N GLU A 8 3.59 15.52 38.17
CA GLU A 8 4.02 16.83 37.70
C GLU A 8 5.55 16.96 37.84
N LEU A 9 6.23 17.44 36.79
CA LEU A 9 7.45 18.22 36.98
C LEU A 9 7.49 19.37 35.97
N ASN A 10 6.88 20.47 36.38
CA ASN A 10 7.06 21.79 35.80
C ASN A 10 8.54 22.21 35.93
N CYS A 11 9.19 22.52 34.81
CA CYS A 11 10.39 23.34 34.83
C CYS A 11 10.44 24.22 33.57
N THR A 12 10.06 25.48 33.79
CA THR A 12 10.68 26.70 33.27
C THR A 12 10.97 26.79 31.77
N THR A 13 10.22 27.69 31.13
CA THR A 13 10.51 28.38 29.87
C THR A 13 11.99 28.56 29.57
N VAL A 14 12.50 27.84 28.56
CA VAL A 14 13.52 28.32 27.61
C VAL A 14 13.31 27.60 26.27
N ALA A 15 13.08 28.35 25.18
CA ALA A 15 13.00 27.80 23.83
C ALA A 15 14.35 27.15 23.42
N PRO A 16 14.33 26.08 22.61
CA PRO A 16 15.06 26.20 21.35
C PRO A 16 14.44 25.43 20.16
N SER A 17 14.67 26.04 18.99
CA SER A 17 14.87 25.49 17.65
C SER A 17 14.04 24.29 17.16
N ALA A 18 13.33 24.54 16.06
CA ALA A 18 12.72 23.55 15.19
C ALA A 18 13.72 22.48 14.73
N SER A 19 13.78 21.36 15.45
CA SER A 19 14.29 20.10 14.92
C SER A 19 13.14 19.39 14.21
N THR A 20 13.21 19.29 12.87
CA THR A 20 12.33 18.44 12.07
C THR A 20 12.37 17.02 12.62
N GLN A 21 11.37 16.66 13.44
CA GLN A 21 11.15 15.27 13.82
C GLN A 21 10.69 14.54 12.57
N ARG A 22 11.64 13.94 11.85
CA ARG A 22 11.33 12.88 10.91
C ARG A 22 10.78 11.74 11.76
N ILE A 23 9.45 11.69 11.91
CA ILE A 23 8.74 10.54 12.46
C ILE A 23 9.11 9.38 11.54
N THR A 24 10.17 8.67 11.91
CA THR A 24 10.43 7.35 11.38
C THR A 24 9.34 6.52 12.02
N GLN A 25 8.22 6.40 11.30
CA GLN A 25 7.14 5.50 11.65
C GLN A 25 7.77 4.11 11.68
N VAL A 26 8.25 3.71 12.85
CA VAL A 26 8.64 2.35 13.14
C VAL A 26 7.34 1.57 13.09
N ARG A 27 6.95 1.16 11.87
CA ARG A 27 5.94 0.14 11.68
C ARG A 27 6.32 -0.97 12.67
N PRO A 28 5.38 -1.48 13.49
CA PRO A 28 5.63 -2.67 14.29
C PRO A 28 6.36 -3.65 13.37
N ALA A 29 7.46 -4.23 13.83
CA ALA A 29 8.16 -5.26 13.07
C ALA A 29 7.15 -6.39 12.87
N LEU A 30 6.35 -6.31 11.81
CA LEU A 30 5.43 -7.36 11.45
C LEU A 30 6.34 -8.57 11.29
N THR A 31 5.99 -9.62 12.00
CA THR A 31 6.71 -10.89 11.96
C THR A 31 6.71 -11.47 10.55
N HIS A 32 5.85 -10.97 9.67
CA HIS A 32 5.73 -11.30 8.26
C HIS A 32 5.48 -10.05 7.39
N ASP A 33 5.78 -10.14 6.10
CA ASP A 33 5.42 -9.13 5.12
C ASP A 33 3.98 -9.30 4.64
N THR A 34 3.42 -8.19 4.16
CA THR A 34 2.17 -8.19 3.41
C THR A 34 2.49 -7.79 1.97
N CYS A 35 2.05 -8.61 1.01
CA CYS A 35 2.13 -8.26 -0.40
C CYS A 35 0.94 -7.39 -0.76
N LEU A 36 1.19 -6.10 -0.97
CA LEU A 36 0.18 -5.11 -1.35
C LEU A 36 -0.42 -5.45 -2.71
N GLY A 37 -1.71 -5.13 -2.89
CA GLY A 37 -2.40 -5.35 -4.16
C GLY A 37 -1.72 -4.65 -5.33
N TYR A 38 -1.80 -5.24 -6.52
CA TYR A 38 -1.12 -4.76 -7.71
C TYR A 38 -1.85 -5.16 -8.99
N TYR A 39 -1.59 -4.45 -10.07
CA TYR A 39 -2.03 -4.87 -11.41
C TYR A 39 -0.96 -5.73 -12.08
N ASP A 40 -1.33 -6.91 -12.54
CA ASP A 40 -0.44 -7.82 -13.28
C ASP A 40 -0.23 -7.34 -14.74
N VAL A 41 0.55 -8.10 -15.52
CA VAL A 41 0.78 -7.81 -16.95
C VAL A 41 -0.50 -7.93 -17.80
N SER A 42 -1.50 -8.67 -17.31
CA SER A 42 -2.80 -8.86 -17.96
C SER A 42 -3.77 -7.70 -17.67
N GLY A 43 -3.41 -6.79 -16.76
CA GLY A 43 -4.29 -5.72 -16.28
C GLY A 43 -5.36 -6.20 -15.29
N GLN A 44 -5.24 -7.43 -14.79
CA GLN A 44 -6.01 -7.95 -13.66
C GLN A 44 -5.46 -7.36 -12.36
N PHE A 45 -6.34 -7.06 -11.42
CA PHE A 45 -5.93 -6.64 -10.08
C PHE A 45 -5.80 -7.86 -9.17
N ASP A 46 -4.57 -8.13 -8.75
CA ASP A 46 -4.29 -9.07 -7.67
C ASP A 46 -4.47 -8.35 -6.33
N LYS A 47 -5.37 -8.87 -5.49
CA LYS A 47 -5.66 -8.32 -4.17
C LYS A 47 -4.46 -8.52 -3.23
N GLU A 48 -4.34 -7.63 -2.25
CA GLU A 48 -3.40 -7.77 -1.14
C GLU A 48 -3.57 -9.09 -0.37
N PHE A 49 -2.45 -9.69 0.02
CA PHE A 49 -2.38 -10.92 0.82
C PHE A 49 -1.23 -10.89 1.84
N GLU A 50 -1.44 -11.56 2.98
CA GLU A 50 -0.47 -11.65 4.07
C GLU A 50 0.40 -12.90 3.96
N CYS A 51 1.71 -12.74 4.16
CA CYS A 51 2.66 -13.86 4.22
C CYS A 51 2.76 -14.44 5.64
N ASN A 52 1.62 -14.76 6.25
CA ASN A 52 1.53 -15.24 7.64
C ASN A 52 1.85 -16.74 7.80
N ASN A 53 2.77 -17.28 7.00
CA ASN A 53 3.24 -18.65 7.13
C ASN A 53 4.62 -18.64 7.82
N THR A 54 4.89 -19.59 8.71
CA THR A 54 6.16 -19.74 9.43
C THR A 54 7.39 -19.67 8.52
N ASP A 55 7.32 -20.33 7.37
CA ASP A 55 8.47 -20.45 6.46
C ASP A 55 8.40 -19.49 5.27
N HIS A 56 7.26 -18.87 4.98
CA HIS A 56 7.10 -17.98 3.82
C HIS A 56 6.64 -16.62 4.30
N ARG A 57 7.54 -15.89 4.96
CA ARG A 57 7.25 -14.62 5.64
C ARG A 57 7.57 -13.38 4.82
N TYR A 58 8.16 -13.50 3.64
CA TYR A 58 8.61 -12.36 2.86
C TYR A 58 7.79 -12.20 1.59
N CYS A 59 7.49 -10.96 1.22
CA CYS A 59 6.88 -10.67 -0.07
C CYS A 59 7.98 -10.60 -1.13
N CYS A 60 7.94 -11.50 -2.10
CA CYS A 60 8.99 -11.71 -3.10
C CYS A 60 8.42 -11.67 -4.52
N GLY A 61 9.32 -11.63 -5.51
CA GLY A 61 8.97 -11.63 -6.93
C GLY A 61 9.25 -10.28 -7.60
N SER A 62 8.28 -9.79 -8.36
CA SER A 62 8.36 -8.54 -9.12
C SER A 62 7.13 -7.67 -8.88
N CYS A 63 7.14 -6.43 -9.38
CA CYS A 63 5.97 -5.57 -9.25
C CYS A 63 4.70 -6.20 -9.84
N TYR A 64 4.82 -7.01 -10.91
CA TYR A 64 3.71 -7.63 -11.65
C TYR A 64 3.44 -9.10 -11.30
N LEU A 65 4.21 -9.68 -10.37
CA LEU A 65 3.98 -11.03 -9.88
C LEU A 65 4.57 -11.14 -8.47
N ARG A 66 3.70 -11.17 -7.46
CA ARG A 66 4.11 -11.24 -6.06
C ARG A 66 3.73 -12.59 -5.47
N PHE A 67 4.59 -13.12 -4.62
CA PHE A 67 4.36 -14.36 -3.90
C PHE A 67 5.10 -14.35 -2.56
N CYS A 68 4.65 -15.18 -1.61
CA CYS A 68 5.34 -15.34 -0.35
C CYS A 68 6.55 -16.26 -0.51
N CYS A 69 7.71 -15.88 0.01
CA CYS A 69 8.93 -16.69 -0.02
C CYS A 69 9.66 -16.74 1.33
N GLN A 70 10.55 -17.72 1.47
CA GLN A 70 11.31 -17.98 2.70
C GLN A 70 12.53 -17.08 2.87
N PHE A 71 13.16 -16.68 1.76
CA PHE A 71 14.44 -15.98 1.81
C PHE A 71 14.26 -14.47 1.74
N LYS A 72 14.69 -13.78 2.81
CA LYS A 72 14.68 -12.32 2.87
C LYS A 72 15.48 -11.63 1.75
N GLY A 73 16.50 -12.31 1.21
CA GLY A 73 17.31 -11.79 0.10
C GLY A 73 16.51 -11.56 -1.19
N ASN A 74 15.42 -12.28 -1.38
CA ASN A 74 14.53 -12.16 -2.55
C ASN A 74 13.33 -11.24 -2.29
N ARG A 75 13.34 -10.51 -1.16
CA ARG A 75 12.25 -9.62 -0.78
C ARG A 75 12.13 -8.47 -1.78
N LEU A 76 10.93 -8.29 -2.32
CA LEU A 76 10.60 -7.20 -3.22
C LEU A 76 10.42 -5.89 -2.43
N ASP A 77 11.13 -4.82 -2.83
CA ASP A 77 10.84 -3.48 -2.34
C ASP A 77 9.59 -2.91 -3.03
N GLN A 78 8.44 -3.22 -2.46
CA GLN A 78 7.15 -2.84 -3.00
C GLN A 78 7.02 -1.32 -3.19
N ARG A 79 7.70 -0.48 -2.40
CA ARG A 79 7.59 0.99 -2.49
C ARG A 79 8.10 1.54 -3.82
N THR A 80 8.92 0.77 -4.52
CA THR A 80 9.44 1.14 -5.85
C THR A 80 8.44 0.86 -6.97
N CYS A 81 7.43 0.03 -6.71
CA CYS A 81 6.40 -0.32 -7.69
C CYS A 81 5.44 0.86 -7.91
N LYS A 82 4.97 1.03 -9.16
CA LYS A 82 4.01 2.08 -9.55
C LYS A 82 2.70 1.51 -10.10
N ASN A 83 2.57 0.19 -10.14
CA ASN A 83 1.44 -0.53 -10.72
C ASN A 83 0.26 -0.74 -9.75
N TYR A 84 0.00 0.27 -8.91
CA TYR A 84 -1.16 0.29 -8.00
C TYR A 84 -2.40 0.89 -8.66
N HIS A 85 -2.21 1.68 -9.72
CA HIS A 85 -3.29 2.25 -10.51
C HIS A 85 -3.51 1.43 -11.77
N LYS A 86 -4.78 1.18 -12.10
CA LYS A 86 -5.15 0.49 -13.35
C LYS A 86 -4.57 1.28 -14.53
N PRO A 87 -3.76 0.65 -15.40
CA PRO A 87 -3.25 1.32 -16.58
C PRO A 87 -4.39 1.79 -17.48
N ASP A 88 -4.23 2.96 -18.12
CA ASP A 88 -5.28 3.55 -18.97
C ASP A 88 -5.58 2.69 -20.21
N TRP A 89 -4.61 1.91 -20.69
CA TRP A 89 -4.79 0.98 -21.81
C TRP A 89 -5.77 -0.17 -21.48
N VAL A 90 -6.04 -0.47 -20.20
CA VAL A 90 -7.06 -1.43 -19.76
C VAL A 90 -8.41 -0.76 -19.49
N LYS A 91 -8.50 0.58 -19.54
CA LYS A 91 -9.74 1.32 -19.23
C LYS A 91 -10.70 1.47 -20.42
N THR A 92 -10.37 0.94 -21.60
CA THR A 92 -11.26 0.87 -22.76
C THR A 92 -12.13 -0.40 -22.62
N ARG A 93 -13.47 -0.38 -22.57
CA ARG A 93 -14.45 0.32 -23.40
C ARG A 93 -15.77 0.52 -22.61
N TYR A 94 -16.05 1.72 -22.11
CA TYR A 94 -17.42 2.09 -21.70
C TYR A 94 -17.88 3.43 -22.28
N ARG A 95 -17.29 3.83 -23.41
CA ARG A 95 -17.71 5.00 -24.18
C ARG A 95 -17.84 4.61 -25.65
N ALA A 96 -18.74 3.68 -25.92
CA ALA A 96 -19.29 3.45 -27.26
C ALA A 96 -20.58 2.66 -27.14
N LYS A 97 -21.67 3.29 -26.67
CA LYS A 97 -23.09 2.91 -26.86
C LYS A 97 -24.01 3.84 -26.05
N HIS A 98 -23.91 5.14 -26.30
CA HIS A 98 -25.01 6.09 -26.03
C HIS A 98 -24.97 7.20 -27.09
N THR A 99 -24.84 6.81 -28.36
CA THR A 99 -25.46 7.58 -29.42
C THR A 99 -26.94 7.18 -29.41
N PRO A 100 -27.89 8.06 -29.05
CA PRO A 100 -29.28 7.77 -29.35
C PRO A 100 -29.35 7.66 -30.87
N PHE A 101 -29.83 6.53 -31.37
CA PHE A 101 -30.20 6.39 -32.76
C PHE A 101 -31.38 7.35 -32.98
N ILE A 102 -31.09 8.62 -33.28
CA ILE A 102 -32.09 9.55 -33.80
C ILE A 102 -32.41 9.01 -35.20
N SER A 103 -33.45 8.18 -35.29
CA SER A 103 -34.06 7.80 -36.55
C SER A 103 -34.80 9.02 -37.10
N VAL A 104 -34.06 9.92 -37.76
CA VAL A 104 -34.62 10.88 -38.71
C VAL A 104 -34.45 10.28 -40.10
N PHE A 105 -35.41 9.45 -40.47
CA PHE A 105 -35.85 9.14 -41.82
C PHE A 105 -37.36 8.88 -41.62
N GLY A 106 -38.28 9.75 -42.02
CA GLY A 106 -38.44 10.35 -43.34
C GLY A 106 -39.79 9.86 -43.84
#